data_AF-A0A1J1I0U7-F1
#
_entry.id   AF-A0A1J1I0U7-F1
#
_cell.length_a   1.000
_cell.length_b   1.000
_cell.length_c   1.000
_cell.angle_alpha   90.00
_cell.angle_beta   90.00
_cell.angle_gamma   90.00
#
_symmetry.space_group_name_H-M   'P 1'
#
loop_
_entity.id
_entity.type
_entity.pdbx_description
1 polymer ?
#
loop_
_entity_poly.entity_id
_entity_poly.type
_entity_poly.pdbx_seq_one_letter_code
_entity_poly.pdbx_strand_id
1 'polypeptide(L)'
;MVVSCIDIIRRFVQIMNSNIEKTLKIANNNNDKLRSEIDMVIQIYEDITDVIRLFQQNYGPLILILQCYCMFVTINQLFYLYGFGLSFKNGSILFKLMLIVFAMLHSLQLLLIAKAAKYLQHEGNRTKHLWYRFNFLPQNLPVAIEKSVEEMKLHMVLNPIAIELCGMFTLNYFILYAVIATGAEYLVMLIQFDIGSSKFAKGLN
;
A
#
# COMPACT_ATOMS: atom_id res chain seq x y z
N MET A 1 6.87 12.51 -3.55
CA MET A 1 7.45 12.35 -2.20
C MET A 1 7.03 11.03 -1.54
N VAL A 2 5.77 10.82 -1.17
CA VAL A 2 5.29 9.57 -0.52
C VAL A 2 5.68 8.30 -1.29
N VAL A 3 5.37 8.23 -2.58
CA VAL A 3 5.75 7.09 -3.44
C VAL A 3 7.26 6.86 -3.43
N SER A 4 8.04 7.93 -3.53
CA SER A 4 9.51 7.89 -3.50
C SER A 4 10.04 7.33 -2.18
N CYS A 5 9.45 7.71 -1.04
CA CYS A 5 9.81 7.18 0.27
C CYS A 5 9.51 5.67 0.37
N ILE A 6 8.33 5.23 -0.09
CA ILE A 6 7.97 3.81 -0.11
C ILE A 6 8.95 3.04 -1.01
N ASP A 7 9.34 3.60 -2.15
CA ASP A 7 10.33 3.00 -3.04
C ASP A 7 11.73 2.91 -2.43
N ILE A 8 12.14 3.90 -1.63
CA ILE A 8 13.41 3.85 -0.89
C ILE A 8 13.38 2.72 0.14
N ILE A 9 12.32 2.63 0.95
CA ILE A 9 12.13 1.54 1.92
C ILE A 9 12.17 0.19 1.20
N ARG A 10 11.47 0.07 0.07
CA ARG A 10 11.49 -1.14 -0.77
C ARG A 10 12.90 -1.53 -1.21
N ARG A 11 13.74 -0.56 -1.62
CA ARG A 11 15.14 -0.84 -2.00
C ARG A 11 15.95 -1.37 -0.81
N PHE A 12 15.74 -0.85 0.40
CA PHE A 12 16.37 -1.40 1.61
C PHE A 12 15.95 -2.85 1.87
N VAL A 13 14.66 -3.17 1.73
CA VAL A 13 14.16 -4.55 1.84
C VAL A 13 14.78 -5.45 0.77
N GLN A 14 14.98 -4.97 -0.46
CA GLN A 14 15.66 -5.73 -1.52
C GLN A 14 17.13 -6.00 -1.20
N ILE A 15 17.84 -5.02 -0.62
CA ILE A 15 19.22 -5.20 -0.16
C ILE A 15 19.28 -6.26 0.94
N MET A 16 18.36 -6.19 1.92
CA MET A 16 18.23 -7.21 2.97
C MET A 16 17.95 -8.61 2.37
N ASN A 17 17.02 -8.72 1.41
CA ASN A 17 16.74 -9.98 0.71
C ASN A 17 17.99 -10.54 0.01
N SER A 18 18.81 -9.69 -0.60
CA SER A 18 20.09 -10.10 -1.20
C SER A 18 21.08 -10.59 -0.15
N ASN A 19 21.14 -9.96 1.02
CA ASN A 19 22.00 -10.39 2.12
C ASN A 19 21.56 -11.75 2.67
N ILE A 20 20.26 -11.96 2.87
CA ILE A 20 19.71 -13.27 3.26
C ILE A 20 20.14 -14.39 2.30
N GLU A 21 20.05 -14.14 0.99
CA GLU A 21 20.49 -15.11 -0.01
C GLU A 21 21.99 -15.42 0.06
N LYS A 22 22.82 -14.45 0.44
CA LYS A 22 24.26 -14.67 0.68
C LYS A 22 24.47 -15.49 1.95
N THR A 23 23.77 -15.17 3.04
CA THR A 23 23.85 -15.89 4.31
C THR A 23 23.47 -17.36 4.15
N LEU A 24 22.41 -17.66 3.39
CA LEU A 24 22.02 -19.04 3.07
C LEU A 24 23.10 -19.83 2.33
N LYS A 25 23.94 -19.19 1.50
CA LYS A 25 25.06 -19.85 0.81
C LYS A 25 26.24 -20.13 1.74
N ILE A 26 26.44 -19.28 2.76
CA ILE A 26 27.53 -19.41 3.74
C ILE A 26 27.24 -20.53 4.76
N ALA A 27 25.96 -20.86 4.96
CA ALA A 27 25.50 -21.81 5.97
C ALA A 27 26.15 -23.20 5.92
N ASN A 28 26.70 -23.62 4.77
CA ASN A 28 27.39 -24.92 4.63
C ASN A 28 28.88 -24.89 5.03
N ASN A 29 29.48 -23.72 5.27
CA ASN A 29 30.94 -23.59 5.34
C ASN A 29 31.49 -23.17 6.70
N ASN A 30 30.77 -22.37 7.52
CA ASN A 30 31.29 -21.88 8.80
C ASN A 30 30.15 -21.37 9.72
N ASN A 31 29.97 -22.02 10.88
CA ASN A 31 28.89 -21.73 11.84
C ASN A 31 29.06 -20.38 12.57
N ASP A 32 30.28 -19.98 12.92
CA ASP A 32 30.51 -18.70 13.62
C ASP A 32 30.23 -17.52 12.70
N LYS A 33 30.65 -17.64 11.43
CA LYS A 33 30.34 -16.66 10.41
C LYS A 33 28.84 -16.60 10.12
N LEU A 34 28.18 -17.76 10.01
CA LEU A 34 26.73 -17.85 9.81
C LEU A 34 25.96 -17.10 10.90
N ARG A 35 26.34 -17.29 12.16
CA ARG A 35 25.70 -16.60 13.30
C ARG A 35 25.81 -15.08 13.16
N SER A 36 27.02 -14.56 12.91
CA SER A 36 27.22 -13.12 12.77
C SER A 36 26.41 -12.48 11.63
N GLU A 37 26.23 -13.21 10.52
CA GLU A 37 25.44 -12.76 9.38
C GLU A 37 23.93 -12.80 9.68
N ILE A 38 23.46 -13.81 10.43
CA ILE A 38 22.07 -13.89 10.88
C ILE A 38 21.74 -12.74 11.82
N ASP A 39 22.59 -12.49 12.82
CA ASP A 39 22.39 -11.39 13.77
C ASP A 39 22.39 -10.03 13.04
N MET A 40 23.26 -9.84 12.03
CA MET A 40 23.24 -8.64 11.18
C MET A 40 21.94 -8.50 10.39
N VAL A 41 21.40 -9.58 9.82
CA VAL A 41 20.12 -9.54 9.09
C VAL A 41 18.96 -9.21 10.02
N ILE A 42 18.96 -9.73 11.24
CA ILE A 42 17.94 -9.42 12.26
C ILE A 42 17.97 -7.93 12.58
N GLN A 43 19.15 -7.38 12.85
CA GLN A 43 19.31 -5.96 13.12
C GLN A 43 18.82 -5.09 11.96
N ILE A 44 19.18 -5.43 10.72
CA ILE A 44 18.69 -4.72 9.52
C ILE A 44 17.16 -4.78 9.42
N TYR A 45 16.56 -5.92 9.77
CA TYR A 45 15.11 -6.07 9.75
C TYR A 45 14.41 -5.20 10.79
N GLU A 46 14.95 -5.15 12.01
CA GLU A 46 14.47 -4.26 13.07
C GLU A 46 14.57 -2.79 12.64
N ASP A 47 15.72 -2.37 12.11
CA ASP A 47 15.93 -1.01 11.61
C ASP A 47 14.92 -0.65 10.50
N ILE A 48 14.70 -1.55 9.54
CA ILE A 48 13.71 -1.35 8.46
C ILE A 48 12.30 -1.24 9.05
N THR A 49 11.96 -2.09 10.01
CA THR A 49 10.65 -2.10 10.65
C THR A 49 10.40 -0.80 11.40
N ASP A 50 11.40 -0.28 12.12
CA ASP A 50 11.30 1.00 12.82
C ASP A 50 11.21 2.18 11.86
N VAL A 51 11.94 2.16 10.74
CA VAL A 51 11.75 3.14 9.65
C VAL A 51 10.33 3.10 9.09
N ILE A 52 9.76 1.90 8.88
CA ILE A 52 8.37 1.74 8.43
C ILE A 52 7.40 2.31 9.47
N ARG A 53 7.60 2.02 10.76
CA ARG A 53 6.76 2.56 11.84
C ARG A 53 6.82 4.09 11.91
N LEU A 54 8.01 4.68 11.84
CA LEU A 54 8.20 6.12 11.79
C LEU A 54 7.55 6.73 10.55
N PHE A 55 7.66 6.06 9.39
CA PHE A 55 6.98 6.48 8.18
C PHE A 55 5.46 6.44 8.33
N GLN A 56 4.90 5.37 8.90
CA GLN A 56 3.47 5.22 9.12
C GLN A 56 2.92 6.25 10.12
N GLN A 57 3.64 6.53 11.20
CA GLN A 57 3.22 7.52 12.20
C GLN A 57 3.15 8.94 11.61
N ASN A 58 4.12 9.31 10.76
CA ASN A 58 4.19 10.65 10.18
C ASN A 58 3.33 10.80 8.92
N TYR A 59 3.37 9.82 8.01
CA TYR A 59 2.72 9.90 6.70
C TYR A 59 1.40 9.13 6.63
N GLY A 60 1.10 8.21 7.55
CA GLY A 60 -0.15 7.45 7.57
C GLY A 60 -1.39 8.34 7.54
N PRO A 61 -1.55 9.30 8.48
CA PRO A 61 -2.67 10.24 8.48
C PRO A 61 -2.73 11.09 7.20
N LEU A 62 -1.58 11.54 6.69
CA LEU A 62 -1.50 12.33 5.46
C LEU A 62 -1.98 11.53 4.24
N ILE A 63 -1.55 10.27 4.12
CA ILE A 63 -1.98 9.39 3.03
C ILE A 63 -3.49 9.16 3.12
N LEU A 64 -4.03 8.93 4.33
CA LEU A 64 -5.46 8.73 4.52
C LEU A 64 -6.28 9.96 4.09
N ILE A 65 -5.91 11.15 4.56
CA ILE A 65 -6.55 12.41 4.17
C ILE A 65 -6.49 12.62 2.66
N LEU A 66 -5.32 12.35 2.06
CA LEU A 66 -5.14 12.44 0.62
C LEU A 66 -6.05 11.45 -0.12
N GLN A 67 -6.23 10.23 0.38
CA GLN A 67 -7.13 9.26 -0.24
C GLN A 67 -8.59 9.73 -0.20
N CYS A 68 -9.06 10.21 0.95
CA CYS A 68 -10.40 10.78 1.09
C CYS A 68 -10.61 11.98 0.17
N TYR A 69 -9.62 12.87 0.08
CA TYR A 69 -9.66 14.03 -0.81
C TYR A 69 -9.76 13.62 -2.29
N CYS A 70 -8.87 12.74 -2.76
CA CYS A 70 -8.88 12.24 -4.13
C CYS A 70 -10.20 11.55 -4.47
N MET A 71 -10.76 10.76 -3.55
CA MET A 71 -12.07 10.12 -3.71
C MET A 71 -13.18 11.17 -3.85
N PHE A 72 -13.25 12.13 -2.93
CA PHE A 72 -14.27 13.18 -2.94
C PHE A 72 -14.23 13.98 -4.25
N VAL A 73 -13.04 14.42 -4.67
CA VAL A 73 -12.86 15.18 -5.92
C VAL A 73 -13.30 14.35 -7.14
N THR A 74 -12.90 13.07 -7.20
CA THR A 74 -13.23 12.18 -8.32
C THR A 74 -14.74 11.98 -8.43
N ILE A 75 -15.44 11.74 -7.31
CA ILE A 75 -16.90 11.55 -7.35
C ILE A 75 -17.61 12.83 -7.79
N ASN A 76 -17.22 13.99 -7.25
CA ASN A 76 -17.80 15.27 -7.68
C ASN A 76 -17.60 15.51 -9.19
N GLN A 77 -16.41 15.24 -9.72
CA GLN A 77 -16.13 15.39 -11.15
C GLN A 77 -16.98 14.47 -12.01
N LEU A 78 -17.18 13.21 -11.60
CA LEU A 78 -18.05 12.27 -12.29
C LEU A 78 -19.52 12.71 -12.22
N PHE A 79 -19.98 13.24 -11.09
CA PHE A 79 -21.33 13.78 -10.94
C PHE A 79 -21.57 15.00 -11.84
N TYR A 80 -20.63 15.96 -11.87
CA TYR A 80 -20.71 17.09 -12.81
C TYR A 80 -20.71 16.61 -14.26
N LEU A 81 -19.86 15.64 -14.61
CA LEU A 81 -19.83 15.06 -15.95
C LEU A 81 -21.18 14.44 -16.34
N TYR A 82 -21.84 13.74 -15.42
CA TYR A 82 -23.20 13.24 -15.58
C TYR A 82 -24.20 14.38 -15.83
N GLY A 83 -24.19 15.44 -15.01
CA GLY A 83 -25.08 16.60 -15.17
C GLY A 83 -24.92 17.28 -16.54
N PHE A 84 -23.68 17.45 -17.03
CA PHE A 84 -23.39 17.96 -18.37
C PHE A 84 -23.70 16.99 -19.51
N GLY A 85 -23.74 15.68 -19.23
CA GLY A 85 -24.13 14.64 -20.17
C GLY A 85 -25.63 14.67 -20.44
N LEU A 86 -26.44 14.98 -19.43
CA LEU A 86 -27.90 15.11 -19.55
C LEU A 86 -28.34 16.49 -20.05
N SER A 87 -27.70 17.57 -19.58
CA SER A 87 -27.93 18.92 -20.09
C SER A 87 -27.02 19.20 -21.28
N PHE A 88 -27.45 18.81 -22.48
CA PHE A 88 -26.77 19.06 -23.77
C PHE A 88 -26.64 20.54 -24.17
N LYS A 89 -26.88 21.50 -23.27
CA LYS A 89 -26.79 22.93 -23.56
C LYS A 89 -25.98 23.64 -22.47
N ASN A 90 -24.88 24.30 -22.87
CA ASN A 90 -24.14 25.35 -22.14
C ASN A 90 -22.90 24.98 -21.31
N GLY A 91 -22.24 23.83 -21.56
CA GLY A 91 -20.89 23.57 -21.02
C GLY A 91 -19.81 23.74 -22.08
N SER A 92 -18.77 24.55 -21.83
CA SER A 92 -17.58 24.61 -22.69
C SER A 92 -16.92 23.24 -22.78
N ILE A 93 -16.54 22.80 -23.99
CA ILE A 93 -15.81 21.53 -24.22
C ILE A 93 -14.53 21.46 -23.38
N LEU A 94 -13.86 22.60 -23.19
CA LEU A 94 -12.65 22.72 -22.39
C LEU A 94 -12.92 22.37 -20.93
N PHE A 95 -14.06 22.79 -20.39
CA PHE A 95 -14.44 22.48 -19.01
C PHE A 95 -14.67 20.97 -18.81
N LYS A 96 -15.34 20.31 -19.78
CA LYS A 96 -15.55 18.85 -19.72
C LYS A 96 -14.24 18.08 -19.79
N LEU A 97 -13.34 18.49 -20.68
CA LEU A 97 -12.00 17.90 -20.78
C LEU A 97 -11.20 18.09 -19.49
N MET A 98 -11.27 19.28 -18.89
CA MET A 98 -10.65 19.56 -17.59
C MET A 98 -11.17 18.59 -16.52
N LEU A 99 -12.48 18.42 -16.37
CA LEU A 99 -13.04 17.48 -15.38
C LEU A 99 -12.50 16.06 -15.56
N ILE A 100 -12.46 15.56 -16.80
CA ILE A 100 -11.96 14.22 -17.12
C ILE A 100 -10.47 14.11 -16.78
N VAL A 101 -9.64 15.06 -17.20
CA VAL A 101 -8.20 15.05 -16.94
C VAL A 101 -7.92 15.07 -15.45
N PHE A 102 -8.59 15.92 -14.69
CA PHE A 102 -8.42 15.97 -13.25
C PHE A 102 -8.88 14.67 -12.57
N ALA A 103 -9.98 14.05 -13.03
CA ALA A 103 -10.43 12.76 -12.48
C ALA A 103 -9.40 11.65 -12.72
N MET A 104 -8.81 11.61 -13.92
CA MET A 104 -7.74 10.67 -14.25
C MET A 104 -6.49 10.91 -13.39
N LEU A 105 -6.07 12.16 -13.19
CA LEU A 105 -4.88 12.48 -12.39
C LEU A 105 -5.04 12.06 -10.92
N HIS A 106 -6.20 12.33 -10.30
CA HIS A 106 -6.45 11.91 -8.92
C HIS A 106 -6.54 10.38 -8.79
N SER A 107 -7.18 9.72 -9.76
CA SER A 107 -7.24 8.25 -9.81
C SER A 107 -5.86 7.63 -9.98
N LEU A 108 -5.03 8.19 -10.87
CA LEU A 108 -3.65 7.76 -11.08
C LEU A 108 -2.80 7.91 -9.81
N GLN A 109 -2.98 9.01 -9.08
CA GLN A 109 -2.27 9.23 -7.82
C GLN A 109 -2.60 8.15 -6.78
N LEU A 110 -3.88 7.79 -6.61
CA LEU A 110 -4.32 6.69 -5.74
C LEU A 110 -3.69 5.36 -6.16
N LEU A 111 -3.72 5.07 -7.46
CA LEU A 111 -3.14 3.85 -8.04
C LEU A 111 -1.64 3.75 -7.78
N LEU A 112 -0.89 4.83 -7.95
CA LEU A 112 0.56 4.84 -7.76
C LEU A 112 0.94 4.57 -6.29
N ILE A 113 0.22 5.18 -5.34
CA ILE A 113 0.43 4.95 -3.91
C ILE A 113 0.13 3.50 -3.53
N ALA A 114 -1.03 2.97 -3.97
CA ALA A 114 -1.42 1.58 -3.71
C ALA A 114 -0.44 0.58 -4.35
N LYS A 115 0.02 0.85 -5.57
CA LYS A 115 1.00 0.02 -6.30
C LYS A 115 2.35 -0.01 -5.57
N ALA A 116 2.85 1.13 -5.12
CA ALA A 116 4.11 1.21 -4.37
C ALA A 116 4.04 0.40 -3.06
N ALA A 117 2.96 0.57 -2.30
CA ALA A 117 2.75 -0.18 -1.06
C ALA A 117 2.64 -1.70 -1.30
N LYS A 118 1.95 -2.12 -2.38
CA LYS A 118 1.88 -3.53 -2.77
C LYS A 118 3.24 -4.11 -3.12
N TYR A 119 4.10 -3.38 -3.83
CA TYR A 119 5.45 -3.88 -4.13
C TYR A 119 6.32 -4.00 -2.89
N LEU A 120 6.22 -3.05 -1.95
CA LEU A 120 6.91 -3.18 -0.66
C LEU A 120 6.42 -4.43 0.09
N GLN A 121 5.11 -4.64 0.15
CA GLN A 121 4.53 -5.85 0.78
C GLN A 121 4.98 -7.13 0.07
N HIS A 122 5.08 -7.11 -1.25
CA HIS A 122 5.57 -8.26 -2.02
C HIS A 122 7.03 -8.60 -1.66
N GLU A 123 7.90 -7.60 -1.56
CA GLU A 123 9.29 -7.80 -1.13
C GLU A 123 9.38 -8.28 0.32
N GLY A 124 8.52 -7.77 1.21
CA GLY A 124 8.39 -8.26 2.58
C GLY A 124 7.96 -9.73 2.66
N ASN A 125 7.01 -10.14 1.83
CA ASN A 125 6.61 -11.55 1.71
C ASN A 125 7.72 -12.43 1.14
N ARG A 126 8.51 -11.89 0.20
CA ARG A 126 9.72 -12.57 -0.29
C ARG A 126 10.74 -12.77 0.83
N THR A 127 10.94 -11.78 1.72
CA THR A 127 11.79 -11.93 2.91
C THR A 127 11.36 -13.12 3.76
N LYS A 128 10.05 -13.24 4.05
CA LYS A 128 9.50 -14.37 4.82
C LYS A 128 9.79 -15.71 4.13
N HIS A 129 9.58 -15.78 2.82
CA HIS A 129 9.86 -16.99 2.04
C HIS A 129 11.35 -17.35 2.03
N LEU A 130 12.24 -16.36 1.89
CA LEU A 130 13.68 -16.58 1.95
C LEU A 130 14.10 -17.04 3.35
N TRP A 131 13.56 -16.44 4.40
CA TRP A 131 13.85 -16.82 5.78
C TRP A 131 13.38 -18.24 6.11
N TYR A 132 12.24 -18.66 5.57
CA TYR A 132 11.75 -20.02 5.72
C TYR A 132 12.75 -21.07 5.22
N ARG A 133 13.67 -20.71 4.31
CA ARG A 133 14.71 -21.63 3.82
C ARG A 133 15.74 -22.00 4.88
N PHE A 134 15.90 -21.21 5.94
CA PHE A 134 16.76 -21.59 7.07
C PHE A 134 16.27 -22.85 7.79
N ASN A 135 14.97 -23.19 7.70
CA ASN A 135 14.42 -24.43 8.27
C ASN A 135 14.88 -25.70 7.54
N PHE A 136 15.41 -25.56 6.32
CA PHE A 136 15.92 -26.69 5.54
C PHE A 136 17.43 -26.86 5.67
N LEU A 137 18.09 -26.07 6.53
CA LEU A 137 19.48 -26.27 6.85
C LEU A 137 19.67 -27.58 7.65
N PRO A 138 20.83 -28.24 7.55
CA PRO A 138 21.07 -29.52 8.21
C PRO A 138 20.82 -29.47 9.73
N GLN A 139 20.25 -30.53 10.29
CA GLN A 139 19.78 -30.65 11.69
C GLN A 139 20.85 -30.45 12.79
N ASN A 140 22.11 -30.19 12.43
CA ASN A 140 23.22 -29.97 13.36
C ASN A 140 23.56 -28.48 13.52
N LEU A 141 22.58 -27.58 13.34
CA LEU A 141 22.81 -26.17 13.66
C LEU A 141 23.01 -25.99 15.17
N PRO A 142 23.94 -25.12 15.61
CA PRO A 142 24.04 -24.73 17.00
C PRO A 142 22.71 -24.14 17.51
N VAL A 143 22.31 -24.50 18.73
CA VAL A 143 21.07 -24.02 19.39
C VAL A 143 20.95 -22.49 19.36
N ALA A 144 22.08 -21.77 19.47
CA ALA A 144 22.09 -20.32 19.39
C ALA A 144 21.60 -19.78 18.04
N ILE A 145 21.94 -20.45 16.94
CA ILE A 145 21.51 -20.05 15.58
C ILE A 145 20.04 -20.39 15.38
N GLU A 146 19.60 -21.56 15.85
CA GLU A 146 18.20 -21.97 15.81
C GLU A 146 17.32 -20.95 16.55
N LYS A 147 17.76 -20.51 17.73
CA LYS A 147 17.09 -19.47 18.52
C LYS A 147 17.00 -18.14 17.76
N SER A 148 18.09 -17.64 17.17
CA SER A 148 18.06 -16.40 16.36
C SER A 148 17.10 -16.53 15.17
N VAL A 149 17.04 -17.70 14.53
CA VAL A 149 16.13 -17.97 13.42
C VAL A 149 14.66 -17.95 13.88
N GLU A 150 14.35 -18.50 15.06
CA GLU A 150 13.02 -18.47 15.65
C GLU A 150 12.59 -17.09 16.11
N GLU A 151 13.47 -16.35 16.78
CA GLU A 151 13.24 -14.96 17.19
C GLU A 151 12.85 -14.14 15.96
N MET A 152 13.65 -14.21 14.90
CA MET A 152 13.34 -13.49 13.66
C MET A 152 12.00 -13.89 13.04
N LYS A 153 11.61 -15.18 13.06
CA LYS A 153 10.27 -15.59 12.59
C LYS A 153 9.18 -14.91 13.39
N LEU A 154 9.33 -14.84 14.72
CA LEU A 154 8.39 -14.17 15.60
C LEU A 154 8.31 -12.67 15.25
N HIS A 155 9.46 -12.01 15.09
CA HIS A 155 9.53 -10.60 14.65
C HIS A 155 8.81 -10.38 13.31
N MET A 156 8.98 -11.29 12.33
CA MET A 156 8.31 -11.21 11.03
C MET A 156 6.79 -11.40 11.08
N VAL A 157 6.29 -12.12 12.08
CA VAL A 157 4.85 -12.30 12.33
C VAL A 157 4.28 -11.09 13.03
N LEU A 158 4.94 -10.59 14.07
CA LEU A 158 4.49 -9.45 14.86
C LEU A 158 4.57 -8.13 14.07
N ASN A 159 5.56 -8.00 13.19
CA ASN A 159 5.82 -6.75 12.46
C ASN A 159 5.92 -6.99 10.96
N PRO A 160 4.80 -7.26 10.26
CA PRO A 160 4.85 -7.48 8.82
C PRO A 160 5.37 -6.23 8.09
N ILE A 161 6.27 -6.43 7.12
CA ILE A 161 6.69 -5.37 6.20
C ILE A 161 5.49 -5.04 5.30
N ALA A 162 4.71 -4.05 5.71
CA ALA A 162 3.59 -3.50 4.98
C ALA A 162 3.39 -2.04 5.42
N ILE A 163 2.69 -1.26 4.59
CA ILE A 163 2.25 0.08 5.00
C ILE A 163 0.85 -0.04 5.57
N GLU A 164 0.69 0.25 6.85
CA GLU A 164 -0.60 0.34 7.52
C GLU A 164 -0.96 1.81 7.73
N LEU A 165 -2.18 2.17 7.36
CA LEU A 165 -2.71 3.51 7.56
C LEU A 165 -3.34 3.57 8.95
N CYS A 166 -2.72 4.34 9.84
CA CYS A 166 -3.18 4.60 11.21
C CYS A 166 -3.48 3.32 12.02
N GLY A 167 -2.82 2.19 11.71
CA GLY A 167 -3.06 0.89 12.37
C GLY A 167 -4.43 0.26 12.07
N MET A 168 -5.20 0.81 11.12
CA MET A 168 -6.55 0.33 10.80
C MET A 168 -6.59 -0.51 9.53
N PHE A 169 -5.85 -0.10 8.49
CA PHE A 169 -5.93 -0.75 7.19
C PHE A 169 -4.56 -0.88 6.52
N THR A 170 -4.26 -2.07 6.01
CA THR A 170 -3.05 -2.30 5.20
C THR A 170 -3.25 -1.73 3.80
N LEU A 171 -2.42 -0.76 3.40
CA LEU A 171 -2.45 -0.11 2.10
C LEU A 171 -2.12 -1.11 0.98
N ASN A 172 -3.16 -1.65 0.37
CA ASN A 172 -3.10 -2.62 -0.72
C ASN A 172 -4.22 -2.33 -1.75
N TYR A 173 -4.30 -3.14 -2.81
CA TYR A 173 -5.38 -2.98 -3.80
C TYR A 173 -6.77 -3.25 -3.24
N PHE A 174 -6.92 -3.96 -2.12
CA PHE A 174 -8.23 -4.18 -1.51
C PHE A 174 -8.85 -2.85 -1.05
N ILE A 175 -8.09 -1.99 -0.39
CA ILE A 175 -8.55 -0.63 -0.04
C ILE A 175 -8.92 0.15 -1.30
N LEU A 176 -8.11 0.06 -2.35
CA LEU A 176 -8.39 0.77 -3.59
C LEU A 176 -9.72 0.31 -4.21
N TYR A 177 -9.99 -1.00 -4.25
CA TYR A 177 -11.26 -1.54 -4.74
C TYR A 177 -12.43 -1.13 -3.87
N ALA A 178 -12.26 -1.11 -2.54
CA ALA A 178 -13.27 -0.62 -1.61
C ALA A 178 -13.60 0.86 -1.88
N VAL A 179 -12.58 1.72 -2.03
CA VAL A 179 -12.76 3.14 -2.37
C VAL A 179 -13.49 3.33 -3.70
N ILE A 180 -13.16 2.53 -4.71
CA ILE A 180 -13.83 2.57 -6.02
C ILE A 180 -15.31 2.15 -5.87
N ALA A 181 -15.57 1.04 -5.18
CA ALA A 181 -16.92 0.53 -4.97
C ALA A 181 -17.79 1.54 -4.21
N THR A 182 -17.30 2.03 -3.06
CA THR A 182 -18.01 3.03 -2.26
C THR A 182 -18.19 4.34 -3.02
N GLY A 183 -17.21 4.74 -3.84
CA GLY A 183 -17.33 5.92 -4.69
C GLY A 183 -18.40 5.78 -5.77
N ALA A 184 -18.50 4.60 -6.38
CA ALA A 184 -19.55 4.28 -7.35
C ALA A 184 -20.94 4.26 -6.69
N GLU A 185 -21.08 3.65 -5.52
CA GLU A 185 -22.32 3.64 -4.74
C GLU A 185 -22.78 5.06 -4.40
N TYR A 186 -21.86 5.92 -3.93
CA TYR A 186 -22.17 7.30 -3.63
C TYR A 186 -22.56 8.11 -4.86
N LEU A 187 -21.89 7.90 -6.00
CA LEU A 187 -22.26 8.52 -7.26
C LEU A 187 -23.69 8.13 -7.69
N VAL A 188 -24.04 6.84 -7.56
CA VAL A 188 -25.40 6.36 -7.86
C VAL A 188 -26.42 7.04 -6.95
N MET A 189 -26.14 7.14 -5.64
CA MET A 189 -27.03 7.84 -4.70
C MET A 189 -27.24 9.31 -5.07
N LEU A 190 -26.17 10.04 -5.44
CA LEU A 190 -26.26 11.43 -5.88
C LEU A 190 -27.13 11.58 -7.13
N ILE A 191 -26.94 10.69 -8.11
CA ILE A 191 -27.75 10.66 -9.34
C ILE A 191 -29.22 10.40 -9.02
N GLN A 192 -29.51 9.44 -8.14
CA GLN A 192 -30.88 9.13 -7.73
C GLN A 192 -31.54 10.30 -7.00
N PHE A 193 -30.79 11.00 -6.14
CA PHE A 193 -31.27 12.18 -5.43
C PHE A 193 -31.62 13.33 -6.39
N ASP A 194 -30.78 13.57 -7.40
CA ASP A 194 -31.02 14.57 -8.46
C ASP A 194 -32.25 14.21 -9.33
N ILE A 195 -32.38 12.95 -9.75
CA ILE A 195 -33.55 12.48 -10.49
C ILE A 195 -34.84 12.58 -9.65
N GLY A 196 -34.77 12.20 -8.38
CA GLY A 196 -35.91 12.25 -7.46
C GLY A 196 -36.40 13.69 -7.23
N SER A 197 -35.47 14.60 -6.93
CA SER A 197 -35.78 16.02 -6.72
C SER A 197 -36.33 16.71 -7.97
N SER A 198 -35.77 16.43 -9.16
CA SER A 198 -36.28 16.99 -10.42
C SER A 198 -37.68 16.48 -10.79
N LYS A 199 -38.01 15.23 -10.49
CA LYS A 199 -39.37 14.68 -10.66
C LYS A 199 -40.36 15.33 -9.70
N PHE A 200 -39.97 15.52 -8.44
CA PHE A 200 -40.80 16.19 -7.44
C PHE A 200 -41.10 17.64 -7.83
N ALA A 201 -40.10 18.38 -8.30
CA ALA A 201 -40.28 19.75 -8.79
C ALA A 201 -41.22 19.86 -10.01
N LYS A 202 -41.23 18.85 -10.89
CA LYS A 202 -42.13 18.82 -12.06
C LYS A 202 -43.58 18.43 -11.71
N GLY A 203 -43.81 17.73 -10.61
CA GLY A 203 -45.16 17.34 -10.15
C GLY A 203 -45.89 18.42 -9.35
N LEU A 204 -45.21 19.54 -9.04
CA LEU A 204 -45.77 20.70 -8.33
C LEU A 204 -46.21 21.85 -9.27
N ASN A 205 -46.09 21.66 -10.59
CA ASN A 205 -46.55 22.60 -11.62
C ASN A 205 -47.77 22.08 -12.36
#